data_AF-A0ABD2M3Y2-F1
#
_entry.id   AF-A0ABD2M3Y2-F1
#
_cell.length_a   1.000
_cell.length_b   1.000
_cell.length_c   1.000
_cell.angle_alpha   90.00
_cell.angle_beta   90.00
_cell.angle_gamma   90.00
#
_symmetry.space_group_name_H-M   'P 1'
#
loop_
_entity.id
_entity.type
_entity.pdbx_description
1 polymer ?
#
loop_
_entity_poly.entity_id
_entity_poly.type
_entity_poly.pdbx_seq_one_letter_code
_entity_poly.pdbx_strand_id
1 'polypeptide(L)'
;MRIRTTTGKTVAALVFQSARVVLTGVPHPNSATKMAARVLRRIQHTQSITLGIHQLRVVNIVGVHTFPKRISVERLQNTLGGIYDPIFPALRCKLSSGVTCLIYISGKVIVTGAKTLDVILHSFNDLSRILPNYYR
;
A
#
# COMPACT_ATOMS: atom_id res chain seq x y z
N MET A 1 16.94 8.39 4.87
CA MET A 1 17.68 8.47 3.58
C MET A 1 16.75 8.19 2.39
N ARG A 2 17.11 8.63 1.17
CA ARG A 2 16.34 8.37 -0.06
C ARG A 2 17.20 7.62 -1.08
N ILE A 3 16.61 6.63 -1.75
CA ILE A 3 17.27 5.81 -2.77
C ILE A 3 16.39 5.76 -4.01
N ARG A 4 16.93 6.18 -5.17
CA ARG A 4 16.23 6.07 -6.45
C ARG A 4 16.29 4.64 -6.98
N THR A 5 15.16 4.09 -7.41
CA THR A 5 15.06 2.82 -8.14
C THR A 5 15.54 3.00 -9.58
N THR A 6 15.78 1.88 -10.27
CA THR A 6 16.08 1.88 -11.72
C THR A 6 14.91 2.41 -12.57
N THR A 7 13.70 2.38 -12.03
CA THR A 7 12.47 2.88 -12.69
C THR A 7 12.18 4.36 -12.36
N GLY A 8 13.15 5.10 -11.82
CA GLY A 8 12.99 6.52 -11.45
C GLY A 8 12.16 6.81 -10.19
N LYS A 9 11.53 5.79 -9.57
CA LYS A 9 10.79 5.94 -8.31
C LYS A 9 11.75 6.10 -7.13
N THR A 10 11.33 6.75 -6.05
CA THR A 10 12.16 6.90 -4.84
C THR A 10 11.65 5.99 -3.73
N VAL A 11 12.55 5.16 -3.20
CA VAL A 11 12.37 4.43 -1.94
C VAL A 11 12.92 5.30 -0.82
N ALA A 12 12.11 5.54 0.20
CA ALA A 12 12.58 6.16 1.44
C ALA A 12 12.96 5.07 2.43
N ALA A 13 14.05 5.28 3.16
CA ALA A 13 14.44 4.43 4.27
C ALA A 13 14.54 5.27 5.54
N LEU A 14 13.75 4.89 6.55
CA LEU A 14 13.83 5.39 7.91
C LEU A 14 14.76 4.47 8.68
N VAL A 15 15.86 5.01 9.19
CA VAL A 15 16.87 4.26 9.94
C VAL A 15 16.80 4.73 11.39
N PHE A 16 16.65 3.79 12.31
CA PHE A 16 16.54 4.06 13.74
C PHE A 16 17.86 3.76 14.44
N GLN A 17 18.08 4.37 15.61
CA GLN A 17 19.24 4.09 16.46
C GLN A 17 19.33 2.60 16.86
N SER A 18 18.20 1.90 16.96
CA SER A 18 18.11 0.46 17.20
C SER A 18 18.55 -0.42 16.03
N ALA A 19 19.18 0.16 14.99
CA ALA A 19 19.52 -0.47 13.72
C ALA A 19 18.32 -1.04 12.93
N ARG A 20 17.08 -0.81 13.39
CA ARG A 20 15.88 -1.12 12.61
C ARG A 20 15.80 -0.19 11.42
N VAL A 21 15.36 -0.73 10.29
CA VAL A 21 15.16 0.04 9.05
C VAL A 21 13.76 -0.22 8.53
N VAL A 22 13.03 0.84 8.20
CA VAL A 22 11.74 0.78 7.51
C VAL A 22 11.91 1.32 6.10
N LEU A 23 11.58 0.50 5.10
CA LEU A 23 11.57 0.89 3.68
C LEU A 23 10.15 1.20 3.25
N THR A 24 9.95 2.36 2.63
CA THR A 24 8.67 2.78 2.05
C THR A 24 8.82 3.23 0.61
N GLY A 25 7.76 3.09 -0.18
CA GLY A 25 7.79 3.39 -1.62
C GLY A 25 8.48 2.31 -2.46
N VAL A 26 8.71 1.12 -1.92
CA VAL A 26 9.20 -0.03 -2.69
C VAL A 26 8.10 -0.46 -3.68
N PRO A 27 8.34 -0.44 -5.01
CA PRO A 27 7.26 -0.66 -5.98
C PRO A 27 6.65 -2.07 -5.96
N HIS A 28 7.45 -3.07 -5.61
CA HIS A 28 7.02 -4.46 -5.56
C HIS A 28 7.76 -5.22 -4.45
N PRO A 29 7.08 -6.11 -3.68
CA PRO A 29 7.70 -6.91 -2.62
C PRO A 29 9.00 -7.63 -3.04
N ASN A 30 9.02 -8.26 -4.22
CA ASN A 30 10.21 -8.94 -4.76
C ASN A 30 11.45 -8.03 -4.91
N SER A 31 11.27 -6.72 -4.99
CA SER A 31 12.38 -5.76 -5.05
C SER A 31 12.90 -5.34 -3.68
N ALA A 32 12.24 -5.74 -2.58
CA ALA A 32 12.60 -5.31 -1.23
C ALA A 32 14.02 -5.72 -0.84
N THR A 33 14.45 -6.95 -1.16
CA THR A 33 15.82 -7.45 -0.87
C THR A 33 16.87 -6.59 -1.55
N LYS A 34 16.67 -6.29 -2.84
CA LYS A 34 17.57 -5.42 -3.61
C LYS A 34 17.63 -4.01 -3.02
N MET A 35 16.49 -3.46 -2.57
CA MET A 35 16.46 -2.13 -1.96
C MET A 35 17.11 -2.10 -0.59
N ALA A 36 16.87 -3.12 0.25
CA ALA A 36 17.50 -3.27 1.56
C ALA A 36 19.04 -3.37 1.42
N ALA A 37 19.54 -4.15 0.47
CA ALA A 37 20.97 -4.24 0.19
C ALA A 37 21.58 -2.89 -0.22
N ARG A 38 20.85 -2.06 -0.99
CA ARG A 38 21.32 -0.72 -1.35
C ARG A 38 21.35 0.24 -0.17
N VAL A 39 20.36 0.16 0.72
CA VAL A 39 20.36 0.91 1.99
C VAL A 39 21.55 0.49 2.84
N LEU A 40 21.76 -0.82 3.00
CA LEU A 40 22.85 -1.38 3.79
C LEU A 40 24.21 -0.86 3.31
N ARG A 41 24.50 -1.00 2.00
CA ARG A 41 25.74 -0.49 1.41
C ARG A 41 25.94 1.00 1.67
N ARG A 42 24.88 1.81 1.54
CA ARG A 42 24.94 3.26 1.78
C ARG A 42 25.31 3.57 3.24
N ILE A 43 24.77 2.83 4.21
CA ILE A 43 25.10 2.98 5.64
C ILE A 43 26.56 2.59 5.89
N GLN A 44 26.98 1.40 5.42
CA GLN A 44 28.34 0.88 5.60
C GLN A 44 29.42 1.76 4.95
N HIS A 45 29.11 2.47 3.87
CA HIS A 45 30.03 3.44 3.27
C HIS A 45 30.18 4.73 4.09
N THR A 46 29.21 5.05 4.95
CA THR A 46 29.19 6.30 5.74
C THR A 46 29.72 6.08 7.15
N GLN A 47 29.48 4.89 7.69
CA GLN A 47 29.87 4.49 9.03
C GLN A 47 30.72 3.25 8.83
N SER A 48 31.99 3.27 9.22
CA SER A 48 32.93 2.15 9.09
C SER A 48 32.53 0.96 9.98
N ILE A 49 31.34 0.40 9.75
CA ILE A 49 30.68 -0.63 10.54
C ILE A 49 30.27 -1.79 9.63
N THR A 50 30.39 -3.01 10.13
CA THR A 50 29.92 -4.20 9.44
C THR A 50 28.51 -4.54 9.90
N LEU A 51 27.54 -4.26 9.04
CA LEU A 51 26.13 -4.61 9.24
C LEU A 51 25.68 -5.74 8.29
N GLY A 52 24.68 -6.51 8.71
CA GLY A 52 24.00 -7.52 7.89
C GLY A 52 22.48 -7.36 7.94
N ILE A 53 21.77 -7.92 6.95
CA ILE A 53 20.30 -8.00 6.97
C ILE A 53 19.92 -9.28 7.70
N HIS A 54 19.45 -9.17 8.95
CA HIS A 54 19.03 -10.33 9.73
C HIS A 54 17.62 -10.81 9.41
N GLN A 55 16.65 -9.88 9.34
CA GLN A 55 15.27 -10.18 9.02
C GLN A 55 14.72 -9.15 8.04
N LEU A 56 14.14 -9.63 6.93
CA LEU A 56 13.41 -8.82 5.98
C LEU A 56 11.99 -9.36 5.86
N ARG A 57 11.00 -8.52 6.15
CA ARG A 57 9.58 -8.88 6.05
C ARG A 57 8.76 -7.74 5.46
N VAL A 58 7.76 -8.10 4.68
CA VAL A 58 6.73 -7.16 4.25
C VAL A 58 5.76 -6.95 5.42
N VAL A 59 5.56 -5.69 5.81
CA VAL A 59 4.66 -5.33 6.91
C VAL A 59 3.35 -4.70 6.44
N ASN A 60 3.35 -4.13 5.25
CA ASN A 60 2.17 -3.54 4.62
C ASN A 60 2.35 -3.47 3.10
N ILE A 61 1.28 -3.71 2.37
CA ILE A 61 1.15 -3.48 0.94
C ILE A 61 -0.06 -2.57 0.74
N VAL A 62 0.13 -1.55 -0.10
CA VAL A 62 -0.92 -0.64 -0.52
C VAL A 62 -1.19 -0.89 -2.00
N GLY A 63 -2.40 -1.34 -2.31
CA GLY A 63 -2.90 -1.49 -3.66
C GLY A 63 -3.71 -0.26 -4.08
N VAL A 64 -3.58 0.18 -5.33
CA VAL A 64 -4.39 1.25 -5.90
C VAL A 64 -4.91 0.79 -7.25
N HIS A 65 -6.22 0.98 -7.47
CA HIS A 65 -6.86 0.74 -8.76
C HIS A 65 -7.87 1.86 -9.03
N THR A 66 -8.09 2.19 -10.31
CA THR A 66 -9.12 3.16 -10.71
C THR A 66 -10.13 2.44 -11.59
N PHE A 67 -11.35 2.28 -11.08
CA PHE A 67 -12.47 1.79 -11.86
C PHE A 67 -12.95 2.88 -12.84
N PRO A 68 -13.48 2.49 -14.01
CA PRO A 68 -13.69 3.41 -15.13
C PRO A 68 -14.83 4.41 -14.93
N LYS A 69 -15.73 4.17 -13.98
CA LYS A 69 -16.92 5.00 -13.75
C LYS A 69 -16.94 5.60 -12.35
N ARG A 70 -17.69 6.70 -12.21
CA ARG A 70 -17.92 7.31 -10.91
C ARG A 70 -18.78 6.38 -10.05
N ILE A 71 -18.54 6.38 -8.75
CA ILE A 71 -19.20 5.49 -7.79
C ILE A 71 -20.11 6.32 -6.87
N SER A 72 -21.35 5.85 -6.69
CA SER A 72 -22.29 6.38 -5.70
C SER A 72 -21.93 5.89 -4.29
N VAL A 73 -20.94 6.52 -3.67
CA VAL A 73 -20.40 6.13 -2.35
C VAL A 73 -21.45 6.16 -1.23
N GLU A 74 -22.42 7.05 -1.32
CA GLU A 74 -23.52 7.22 -0.36
C GLU A 74 -24.48 6.03 -0.37
N ARG A 75 -24.66 5.39 -1.55
CA ARG A 75 -25.43 4.16 -1.69
C ARG A 75 -24.60 2.94 -1.29
N LEU A 76 -23.31 2.96 -1.65
CA LEU A 76 -22.39 1.85 -1.41
C LEU A 76 -22.09 1.64 0.08
N GLN A 77 -22.09 2.70 0.89
CA GLN A 77 -21.72 2.62 2.31
C GLN A 77 -22.56 1.59 3.08
N ASN A 78 -23.87 1.50 2.78
CA ASN A 78 -24.78 0.55 3.44
C ASN A 78 -24.42 -0.90 3.12
N THR A 79 -24.00 -1.17 1.88
CA THR A 79 -23.66 -2.51 1.43
C THR A 79 -22.31 -2.99 1.96
N LEU A 80 -21.33 -2.08 2.07
CA LEU A 80 -19.99 -2.42 2.58
C LEU A 80 -19.84 -2.22 4.09
N GLY A 81 -20.90 -1.82 4.80
CA GLY A 81 -20.82 -1.45 6.22
C GLY A 81 -19.78 -0.35 6.49
N GLY A 82 -19.61 0.56 5.53
CA GLY A 82 -18.62 1.62 5.57
C GLY A 82 -19.17 2.96 6.05
N ILE A 83 -18.28 3.92 6.24
CA ILE A 83 -18.60 5.28 6.67
C ILE A 83 -18.16 6.25 5.58
N TYR A 84 -19.12 6.94 4.97
CA TYR A 84 -18.85 8.10 4.14
C TYR A 84 -19.21 9.37 4.91
N ASP A 85 -18.22 10.23 5.09
CA ASP A 85 -18.34 11.53 5.74
C ASP A 85 -18.01 12.59 4.69
N PRO A 86 -18.88 13.58 4.40
CA PRO A 86 -18.61 14.63 3.42
C PRO A 86 -17.29 15.38 3.61
N ILE A 87 -16.76 15.44 4.85
CA ILE A 87 -15.47 16.08 5.17
C ILE A 87 -14.29 15.25 4.61
N PHE A 88 -14.47 13.94 4.41
CA PHE A 88 -13.46 13.06 3.86
C PHE A 88 -13.86 12.53 2.47
N PRO A 89 -13.00 12.70 1.44
CA PRO A 89 -13.40 12.53 0.04
C PRO A 89 -13.62 11.08 -0.42
N ALA A 90 -13.64 10.11 0.48
CA ALA A 90 -13.78 8.68 0.18
C ALA A 90 -14.63 7.95 1.22
N LEU A 91 -15.38 6.95 0.77
CA LEU A 91 -15.96 5.95 1.65
C LEU A 91 -14.85 5.13 2.30
N ARG A 92 -14.87 5.02 3.63
CA ARG A 92 -13.98 4.16 4.42
C ARG A 92 -14.72 2.88 4.78
N CYS A 93 -14.20 1.72 4.41
CA CYS A 93 -14.78 0.43 4.80
C CYS A 93 -13.69 -0.61 5.12
N LYS A 94 -14.09 -1.69 5.78
CA LYS A 94 -13.27 -2.90 5.90
C LYS A 94 -13.85 -3.97 5.00
N LEU A 95 -13.00 -4.64 4.24
CA LEU A 95 -13.41 -5.79 3.42
C LEU A 95 -13.44 -7.07 4.27
N SER A 96 -14.07 -8.11 3.77
CA SER A 96 -14.12 -9.44 4.40
C SER A 96 -12.73 -10.03 4.66
N SER A 97 -11.73 -9.65 3.86
CA SER A 97 -10.32 -10.02 4.05
C SER A 97 -9.63 -9.29 5.21
N GLY A 98 -10.34 -8.42 5.95
CA GLY A 98 -9.85 -7.70 7.13
C GLY A 98 -9.03 -6.43 6.81
N VAL A 99 -8.81 -6.14 5.53
CA VAL A 99 -8.08 -4.94 5.08
C VAL A 99 -8.97 -3.72 5.02
N THR A 100 -8.35 -2.55 5.14
CA THR A 100 -9.03 -1.26 5.01
C THR A 100 -9.07 -0.85 3.54
N CYS A 101 -10.24 -0.37 3.10
CA CYS A 101 -10.48 0.11 1.75
C CYS A 101 -10.99 1.56 1.78
N LEU A 102 -10.49 2.37 0.85
CA LEU A 102 -10.93 3.74 0.59
C LEU A 102 -11.47 3.82 -0.84
N ILE A 103 -12.73 4.20 -1.01
CA ILE A 103 -13.41 4.27 -2.31
C ILE A 103 -13.82 5.71 -2.59
N TYR A 104 -13.25 6.29 -3.65
CA TYR A 104 -13.51 7.66 -4.05
C TYR A 104 -14.64 7.70 -5.09
N ILE A 105 -15.39 8.81 -5.10
CA ILE A 105 -16.44 9.06 -6.11
C ILE A 105 -15.88 8.99 -7.54
N SER A 106 -14.60 9.28 -7.74
CA SER A 106 -13.92 9.21 -9.05
C SER A 106 -13.72 7.79 -9.59
N GLY A 107 -14.06 6.74 -8.83
CA GLY A 107 -13.74 5.35 -9.18
C GLY A 107 -12.38 4.89 -8.66
N LYS A 108 -11.55 5.80 -8.13
CA LYS A 108 -10.29 5.43 -7.46
C LYS A 108 -10.57 4.64 -6.19
N VAL A 109 -9.85 3.54 -6.02
CA VAL A 109 -9.92 2.65 -4.86
C VAL A 109 -8.51 2.41 -4.33
N ILE A 110 -8.36 2.51 -3.00
CA ILE A 110 -7.11 2.21 -2.29
C ILE A 110 -7.40 1.10 -1.29
N VAL A 111 -6.63 0.02 -1.36
CA VAL A 111 -6.66 -1.08 -0.39
C VAL A 111 -5.34 -1.07 0.39
N THR A 112 -5.40 -1.07 1.72
CA THR A 112 -4.23 -1.01 2.61
C THR A 112 -4.40 -1.93 3.82
N GLY A 113 -3.30 -2.31 4.45
CA GLY A 113 -3.27 -3.23 5.60
C GLY A 113 -3.01 -4.69 5.21
N ALA A 114 -2.80 -4.96 3.91
CA ALA A 114 -2.45 -6.30 3.45
C ALA A 114 -0.98 -6.63 3.71
N LYS A 115 -0.68 -7.89 4.04
CA LYS A 115 0.71 -8.40 4.17
C LYS A 115 1.19 -9.16 2.93
N THR A 116 0.27 -9.58 2.07
CA THR A 116 0.56 -10.34 0.84
C THR A 116 -0.15 -9.72 -0.36
N LEU A 117 0.39 -9.95 -1.56
CA LEU A 117 -0.21 -9.46 -2.80
C LEU A 117 -1.55 -10.14 -3.09
N ASP A 118 -1.70 -11.41 -2.70
CA ASP A 118 -2.93 -12.17 -2.93
C ASP A 118 -4.13 -11.53 -2.24
N VAL A 119 -3.95 -10.99 -1.03
CA VAL A 119 -5.00 -10.25 -0.33
C VAL A 119 -5.41 -8.99 -1.09
N ILE A 120 -4.45 -8.27 -1.69
CA ILE A 120 -4.75 -7.10 -2.53
C ILE A 120 -5.53 -7.51 -3.79
N LEU A 121 -5.07 -8.56 -4.48
CA LEU A 121 -5.71 -9.05 -5.71
C LEU A 121 -7.13 -9.55 -5.45
N HIS A 122 -7.32 -10.35 -4.41
CA HIS A 122 -8.64 -10.82 -3.96
C HIS A 122 -9.56 -9.65 -3.65
N SER A 123 -9.07 -8.65 -2.91
CA SER A 123 -9.85 -7.46 -2.53
C SER A 123 -10.35 -6.69 -3.77
N PHE A 124 -9.51 -6.52 -4.79
CA PHE A 124 -9.93 -5.87 -6.04
C PHE A 124 -10.91 -6.72 -6.84
N ASN A 125 -10.76 -8.05 -6.82
CA ASN A 125 -11.67 -8.97 -7.48
C ASN A 125 -13.07 -9.01 -6.81
N ASP A 126 -13.14 -8.88 -5.49
CA ASP A 126 -14.43 -8.75 -4.80
C ASP A 126 -15.11 -7.43 -5.16
N LEU A 127 -14.33 -6.34 -5.15
CA LEU A 127 -14.85 -5.02 -5.50
C LEU A 127 -15.29 -4.92 -6.96
N SER A 128 -14.63 -5.61 -7.90
CA SER A 128 -15.03 -5.61 -9.31
C SER A 128 -16.41 -6.23 -9.55
N ARG A 129 -16.86 -7.11 -8.65
CA ARG A 129 -18.21 -7.71 -8.67
C ARG A 129 -19.27 -6.80 -8.05
N ILE A 130 -18.89 -6.03 -7.01
CA ILE A 130 -19.83 -5.20 -6.25
C ILE A 130 -20.05 -3.84 -6.92
N LEU A 131 -18.96 -3.16 -7.29
CA LEU A 131 -18.98 -1.76 -7.71
C LEU A 131 -19.85 -1.46 -8.95
N PRO A 132 -20.01 -2.35 -9.95
CA PRO A 132 -20.86 -2.09 -11.11
C PRO A 132 -22.31 -1.70 -10.77
N ASN A 133 -22.86 -2.22 -9.67
CA ASN A 133 -24.22 -1.90 -9.22
C ASN A 133 -24.36 -0.48 -8.64
N TYR A 134 -23.25 0.23 -8.45
CA TYR A 134 -23.19 1.56 -7.84
C TYR A 134 -22.56 2.60 -8.75
N TYR A 135 -22.31 2.27 -10.02
CA TYR A 135 -21.84 3.25 -10.97
C TYR A 135 -22.90 4.33 -11.25
N ARG A 136 -22.43 5.56 -11.40
CA ARG A 136 -23.20 6.72 -11.86
C ARG A 136 -22.92 6.97 -13.34
#